data_AF-A0A522JJ90-F1
#
_entry.id   AF-A0A522JJ90-F1
#
_cell.length_a   1.000
_cell.length_b   1.000
_cell.length_c   1.000
_cell.angle_alpha   90.00
_cell.angle_beta   90.00
_cell.angle_gamma   90.00
#
_symmetry.space_group_name_H-M   'P 1'
#
loop_
_entity.id
_entity.type
_entity.pdbx_description
1 polymer ?
#
loop_
_entity_poly.entity_id
_entity_poly.type
_entity_poly.pdbx_seq_one_letter_code
_entity_poly.pdbx_strand_id
1 'polypeptide(L)'
;MNDTTTAGNAPAYPQLLGHPRPLWMLFMTEFWERFAFYSVSWALALYIVAQFYHGDASGQAWASAIFGSYTALIYGTGIFGGWVADKLIGYQRTILLGAAVMAAGLFALAVPTKPVLLLGLALVIVGDGLFKPNISSMVGQLYARDDDRRDRGFTLFYMGI
;
A
#
# COMPACT_ATOMS: atom_id res chain seq x y z
N MET A 1 -25.97 -11.69 -40.20
CA MET A 1 -25.39 -10.53 -39.52
C MET A 1 -25.74 -10.66 -38.05
N ASN A 2 -24.87 -11.30 -37.26
CA ASN A 2 -24.99 -11.31 -35.81
C ASN A 2 -23.79 -10.52 -35.29
N ASP A 3 -24.02 -9.24 -34.99
CA ASP A 3 -23.07 -8.39 -34.27
C ASP A 3 -22.88 -8.95 -32.86
N THR A 4 -21.85 -9.76 -32.68
CA THR A 4 -21.26 -9.98 -31.35
C THR A 4 -20.54 -8.70 -30.98
N THR A 5 -21.28 -7.82 -30.31
CA THR A 5 -20.75 -6.68 -29.57
C THR A 5 -19.57 -7.16 -28.72
N THR A 6 -18.41 -6.56 -28.98
CA THR A 6 -17.16 -6.76 -28.27
C THR A 6 -17.32 -6.32 -26.82
N ALA A 7 -17.84 -7.20 -25.96
CA ALA A 7 -17.70 -7.06 -24.51
C ALA A 7 -16.21 -6.84 -24.24
N GLY A 8 -15.86 -5.68 -23.67
CA GLY A 8 -14.47 -5.23 -23.57
C GLY A 8 -13.59 -6.33 -22.98
N ASN A 9 -12.73 -6.91 -23.82
CA ASN A 9 -11.92 -8.07 -23.46
C ASN A 9 -11.00 -7.71 -22.29
N ALA A 10 -11.38 -8.12 -21.08
CA ALA A 10 -10.42 -8.19 -19.97
C ALA A 10 -9.26 -9.11 -20.41
N PRO A 11 -8.02 -8.82 -19.99
CA PRO A 11 -6.89 -9.64 -20.40
C PRO A 11 -7.12 -11.10 -19.97
N ALA A 12 -6.89 -12.05 -20.88
CA ALA A 12 -7.11 -13.46 -20.61
C ALA A 12 -6.01 -13.98 -19.67
N TYR A 13 -6.25 -13.91 -18.37
CA TYR A 13 -5.38 -14.49 -17.35
C TYR A 13 -5.78 -15.93 -17.03
N PRO A 14 -4.82 -16.83 -16.74
CA PRO A 14 -5.16 -18.12 -16.18
C PRO A 14 -5.91 -17.92 -14.86
N GLN A 15 -6.88 -18.79 -14.58
CA GLN A 15 -7.71 -18.68 -13.39
C GLN A 15 -7.17 -19.56 -12.25
N LEU A 16 -7.46 -19.16 -11.02
CA LEU A 16 -7.23 -19.93 -9.79
C LEU A 16 -8.41 -19.67 -8.85
N LEU A 17 -9.04 -20.74 -8.35
CA LEU A 17 -10.22 -20.66 -7.47
C LEU A 17 -11.34 -19.75 -8.03
N GLY A 18 -11.55 -19.78 -9.35
CA GLY A 18 -12.60 -19.01 -10.04
C GLY A 18 -12.25 -17.54 -10.35
N HIS A 19 -11.09 -17.04 -9.93
CA HIS A 19 -10.65 -15.66 -10.14
C HIS A 19 -9.36 -15.58 -10.99
N PRO A 20 -9.09 -14.44 -11.67
CA PRO A 20 -7.83 -14.22 -12.37
C PRO A 20 -6.62 -14.41 -11.44
N ARG A 21 -5.59 -15.17 -11.88
CA ARG A 21 -4.38 -15.40 -11.07
C ARG A 21 -3.74 -14.13 -10.48
N PRO A 22 -3.66 -12.99 -11.19
CA PRO A 22 -3.11 -11.77 -10.61
C PRO A 22 -3.84 -11.28 -9.36
N LEU A 23 -5.12 -11.62 -9.16
CA LEU A 23 -5.86 -11.29 -7.93
C LEU A 23 -5.14 -11.83 -6.70
N TRP A 24 -4.64 -13.07 -6.76
CA TRP A 24 -4.00 -13.72 -5.61
C TRP A 24 -2.64 -13.09 -5.28
N MET A 25 -1.92 -12.61 -6.30
CA MET A 25 -0.72 -11.81 -6.07
C MET A 25 -1.07 -10.47 -5.42
N LEU A 26 -2.12 -9.79 -5.90
CA LEU A 26 -2.56 -8.52 -5.32
C LEU A 26 -3.05 -8.67 -3.89
N PHE A 27 -3.83 -9.71 -3.61
CA PHE A 27 -4.25 -10.09 -2.27
C PHE A 27 -3.05 -10.25 -1.34
N MET A 28 -2.06 -11.07 -1.73
CA MET A 28 -0.88 -11.29 -0.89
C MET A 28 -0.05 -10.03 -0.72
N THR A 29 0.04 -9.20 -1.76
CA THR A 29 0.80 -7.95 -1.69
C THR A 29 0.12 -6.95 -0.75
N GLU A 30 -1.21 -6.81 -0.81
CA GLU A 30 -1.99 -6.01 0.14
C GLU A 30 -1.82 -6.55 1.56
N PHE A 31 -1.95 -7.86 1.77
CA PHE A 31 -1.79 -8.48 3.09
C PHE A 31 -0.44 -8.17 3.73
N TRP A 32 0.66 -8.31 2.99
CA TRP A 32 1.99 -8.02 3.50
C TRP A 32 2.21 -6.53 3.79
N GLU A 33 1.67 -5.67 2.94
CA GLU A 33 1.73 -4.23 3.17
C GLU A 33 0.97 -3.85 4.46
N ARG A 34 -0.25 -4.37 4.64
CA ARG A 34 -1.06 -4.12 5.84
C ARG A 34 -0.41 -4.66 7.10
N PHE A 35 0.15 -5.86 7.04
CA PHE A 35 0.92 -6.43 8.13
C PHE A 35 2.07 -5.50 8.55
N ALA A 36 2.84 -4.98 7.58
CA ALA A 36 3.94 -4.06 7.85
C ALA A 36 3.44 -2.72 8.42
N PHE A 37 2.40 -2.14 7.82
CA PHE A 37 1.80 -0.87 8.27
C PHE A 37 1.28 -0.95 9.71
N TYR A 38 0.51 -1.98 10.04
CA TYR A 38 -0.04 -2.15 11.38
C TYR A 38 1.05 -2.47 12.42
N SER A 39 2.08 -3.23 12.03
CA SER A 39 3.23 -3.50 12.90
C SER A 39 3.98 -2.21 13.26
N VAL A 40 4.26 -1.35 12.27
CA VAL A 40 4.90 -0.04 12.50
C VAL A 40 3.97 0.85 13.31
N SER A 41 2.69 0.93 12.96
CA SER A 41 1.72 1.80 13.65
C SER A 41 1.58 1.45 15.13
N TRP A 42 1.57 0.16 15.47
CA TRP A 42 1.54 -0.30 16.85
C TRP A 42 2.84 -0.01 17.59
N ALA A 43 4.00 -0.27 16.97
CA ALA A 43 5.29 -0.19 17.64
C ALA A 43 5.89 1.22 17.70
N LEU A 44 5.58 2.11 16.74
CA LEU A 44 6.36 3.32 16.49
C LEU A 44 6.47 4.25 17.71
N ALA A 45 5.35 4.58 18.36
CA ALA A 45 5.37 5.48 19.51
C ALA A 45 6.13 4.87 20.70
N LEU A 46 5.90 3.57 20.96
CA LEU A 46 6.59 2.83 22.02
C LEU A 46 8.09 2.75 21.74
N TYR A 47 8.47 2.45 20.50
CA TYR A 47 9.85 2.39 20.05
C TYR A 47 10.56 3.74 20.25
N ILE A 48 9.93 4.85 19.86
CA ILE A 48 10.51 6.19 20.02
C ILE A 48 10.83 6.47 21.50
N VAL A 49 9.89 6.24 22.39
CA VAL A 49 10.06 6.51 23.83
C VAL A 49 11.10 5.56 24.43
N ALA A 50 11.04 4.27 24.10
CA ALA A 50 11.97 3.28 24.63
C ALA A 50 13.40 3.51 24.15
N GLN A 51 13.62 3.73 22.84
CA GLN A 51 14.97 3.86 22.30
C GLN A 51 15.63 5.22 22.52
N PHE A 52 14.89 6.32 22.30
CA PHE A 52 15.50 7.65 22.30
C PHE A 52 15.37 8.41 23.62
N TYR A 53 14.50 7.93 24.52
CA TYR A 53 14.22 8.55 25.81
C TYR A 53 14.32 7.56 26.97
N HIS A 54 14.78 6.32 26.73
CA HIS A 54 14.95 5.29 27.76
C HIS A 54 13.69 5.02 28.60
N GLY A 55 12.51 5.16 28.01
CA GLY A 55 11.23 4.99 28.71
C GLY A 55 10.71 6.25 29.42
N ASP A 56 11.44 7.37 29.37
CA ASP A 56 11.05 8.62 30.02
C ASP A 56 9.82 9.26 29.36
N ALA A 57 8.91 9.79 30.18
CA ALA A 57 7.66 10.39 29.73
C ALA A 57 7.86 11.63 28.84
N SER A 58 9.01 12.32 28.94
CA SER A 58 9.37 13.44 28.07
C SER A 58 9.40 13.08 26.58
N GLY A 59 9.59 11.80 26.23
CA GLY A 59 9.54 11.31 24.86
C GLY A 59 8.14 11.23 24.25
N GLN A 60 7.09 11.18 25.09
CA GLN A 60 5.71 10.94 24.63
C GLN A 60 5.21 12.05 23.72
N ALA A 61 5.58 13.31 24.00
CA ALA A 61 5.17 14.45 23.18
C ALA A 61 5.71 14.34 21.75
N TRP A 62 7.01 14.01 21.59
CA TRP A 62 7.61 13.83 20.27
C TRP A 62 7.08 12.58 19.58
N ALA A 63 6.94 11.45 20.29
CA ALA A 63 6.40 10.21 19.75
C ALA A 63 4.98 10.40 19.19
N SER A 64 4.10 11.09 19.93
CA SER A 64 2.73 11.37 19.52
C SER A 64 2.68 12.29 18.31
N ALA A 65 3.53 13.33 18.27
CA ALA A 65 3.64 14.24 17.13
C ALA A 65 4.08 13.49 15.86
N ILE A 66 5.13 12.66 15.96
CA ILE A 66 5.62 11.86 14.83
C ILE A 66 4.55 10.88 14.35
N PHE A 67 3.90 10.15 15.25
CA PHE A 67 2.83 9.21 14.88
C PHE A 67 1.65 9.91 14.20
N GLY A 68 1.21 11.05 14.72
CA GLY A 68 0.14 11.85 14.13
C GLY A 68 0.50 12.38 12.74
N SER A 69 1.69 12.96 12.58
CA SER A 69 2.18 13.44 11.29
C SER A 69 2.36 12.31 10.28
N TYR A 70 2.93 11.17 10.70
CA TYR A 70 3.08 9.98 9.87
C TYR A 70 1.74 9.48 9.32
N THR A 71 0.76 9.32 10.20
CA THR A 71 -0.58 8.85 9.84
C THR A 71 -1.26 9.83 8.88
N ALA A 72 -1.24 11.13 9.19
CA ALA A 72 -1.86 12.16 8.35
C ALA A 72 -1.22 12.20 6.94
N LEU A 73 0.11 12.11 6.87
CA LEU A 73 0.82 12.16 5.61
C LEU A 73 0.58 10.92 4.75
N ILE A 74 0.51 9.72 5.33
CA ILE A 74 0.18 8.49 4.58
C ILE A 74 -1.16 8.62 3.84
N TYR A 75 -2.20 9.10 4.52
CA TYR A 75 -3.50 9.30 3.87
C TYR A 75 -3.47 10.44 2.84
N GLY A 76 -2.64 11.47 3.09
CA GLY A 76 -2.50 12.62 2.18
C GLY A 76 -1.73 12.30 0.89
N THR A 77 -0.65 11.51 0.96
CA THR A 77 0.23 11.26 -0.18
C THR A 77 -0.40 10.38 -1.27
N GLY A 78 -1.44 9.62 -0.94
CA GLY A 78 -2.18 8.79 -1.90
C GLY A 78 -2.72 9.57 -3.10
N ILE A 79 -3.10 10.84 -2.93
CA ILE A 79 -3.59 11.67 -4.05
C ILE A 79 -2.53 11.82 -5.14
N PHE A 80 -1.28 12.05 -4.73
CA PHE A 80 -0.17 12.21 -5.66
C PHE A 80 0.17 10.90 -6.36
N GLY A 81 0.11 9.76 -5.64
CA GLY A 81 0.41 8.47 -6.24
C GLY A 81 -0.60 8.01 -7.29
N GLY A 82 -1.89 8.33 -7.10
CA GLY A 82 -2.90 8.11 -8.14
C GLY A 82 -2.61 8.93 -9.40
N TRP A 83 -2.29 10.22 -9.23
CA TRP A 83 -1.90 11.08 -10.35
C TRP A 83 -0.67 10.56 -11.11
N VAL A 84 0.33 10.04 -10.40
CA VAL A 84 1.53 9.44 -11.01
C VAL A 84 1.18 8.20 -11.86
N ALA A 85 0.32 7.32 -11.34
CA ALA A 85 -0.11 6.14 -12.08
C ALA A 85 -0.91 6.51 -13.32
N ASP A 86 -1.80 7.50 -13.21
CA ASP A 86 -2.70 7.90 -14.29
C ASP A 86 -1.98 8.62 -15.44
N LYS A 87 -0.92 9.39 -15.14
CA LYS A 87 -0.32 10.32 -16.12
C LYS A 87 1.12 10.00 -16.53
N LEU A 88 1.89 9.30 -15.71
CA LEU A 88 3.33 9.17 -15.92
C LEU A 88 3.75 7.75 -16.31
N ILE A 89 3.56 6.78 -15.43
CA ILE A 89 4.23 5.47 -15.55
C ILE A 89 3.28 4.25 -15.49
N GLY A 90 1.99 4.46 -15.26
CA GLY A 90 0.99 3.39 -15.16
C GLY A 90 0.94 2.72 -13.78
N TYR A 91 -0.16 2.01 -13.50
CA TYR A 91 -0.43 1.40 -12.20
C TYR A 91 0.64 0.40 -11.75
N GLN A 92 0.97 -0.59 -12.58
CA GLN A 92 1.91 -1.65 -12.19
C GLN A 92 3.29 -1.10 -11.82
N ARG A 93 3.83 -0.14 -12.58
CA ARG A 93 5.14 0.46 -12.29
C ARG A 93 5.11 1.35 -11.05
N THR A 94 4.01 2.08 -10.85
CA THR A 94 3.82 2.93 -9.67
C THR A 94 3.75 2.10 -8.39
N ILE A 95 3.02 0.98 -8.42
CA ILE A 95 2.94 0.02 -7.30
C ILE A 95 4.32 -0.57 -6.98
N LEU A 96 5.06 -1.03 -8.00
CA LEU A 96 6.39 -1.62 -7.81
C LEU A 96 7.40 -0.61 -7.26
N LEU A 97 7.38 0.62 -7.77
CA LEU A 97 8.21 1.72 -7.25
C LEU A 97 7.84 2.03 -5.80
N GLY A 98 6.55 2.16 -5.51
CA GLY A 98 6.03 2.38 -4.17
C GLY A 98 6.48 1.30 -3.18
N ALA A 99 6.32 0.03 -3.55
CA ALA A 99 6.75 -1.10 -2.75
C ALA A 99 8.27 -1.11 -2.49
N ALA A 100 9.09 -0.80 -3.50
CA ALA A 100 10.54 -0.73 -3.34
C ALA A 100 10.98 0.41 -2.41
N VAL A 101 10.39 1.60 -2.57
CA VAL A 101 10.66 2.78 -1.73
C VAL A 101 10.20 2.51 -0.28
N MET A 102 9.03 1.91 -0.10
CA MET A 102 8.50 1.53 1.20
C MET A 102 9.40 0.50 1.89
N ALA A 103 9.84 -0.54 1.17
CA ALA A 103 10.74 -1.54 1.71
C ALA A 103 12.06 -0.92 2.18
N ALA A 104 12.65 -0.02 1.40
CA ALA A 104 13.85 0.72 1.82
C ALA A 104 13.60 1.55 3.09
N GLY A 105 12.42 2.16 3.22
CA GLY A 105 11.98 2.85 4.43
C GLY A 105 11.89 1.93 5.65
N LEU A 106 11.26 0.76 5.50
CA LEU A 106 11.15 -0.25 6.56
C LEU A 106 12.53 -0.75 7.01
N PHE A 107 13.46 -0.98 6.09
CA PHE A 107 14.84 -1.35 6.44
C PHE A 107 15.57 -0.20 7.15
N ALA A 108 15.35 1.05 6.76
CA ALA A 108 15.94 2.20 7.45
C ALA A 108 15.48 2.30 8.92
N LEU A 109 14.23 1.92 9.23
CA LEU A 109 13.73 1.90 10.61
C LEU A 109 14.50 0.95 11.54
N ALA A 110 15.24 -0.04 11.00
CA ALA A 110 16.07 -0.93 11.80
C ALA A 110 17.31 -0.24 12.40
N VAL A 111 17.69 0.94 11.90
CA VAL A 111 18.83 1.71 12.41
C VAL A 111 18.36 2.66 13.52
N PRO A 112 18.86 2.52 14.77
CA PRO A 112 18.35 3.23 15.93
C PRO A 112 18.89 4.66 16.06
N THR A 113 18.67 5.50 15.04
CA THR A 113 19.03 6.93 15.09
C THR A 113 17.86 7.80 14.65
N LYS A 114 17.67 8.96 15.30
CA LYS A 114 16.55 9.87 14.99
C LYS A 114 16.51 10.31 13.52
N PRO A 115 17.64 10.70 12.87
CA PRO A 115 17.60 11.11 11.47
C PRO A 115 17.19 9.97 10.54
N VAL A 116 17.70 8.77 10.77
CA VAL A 116 17.36 7.60 9.93
C VAL A 116 15.93 7.13 10.18
N LEU A 117 15.42 7.23 11.41
CA LEU A 117 14.00 7.02 11.70
C LEU A 117 13.13 7.96 10.85
N LEU A 118 13.39 9.27 10.87
CA LEU A 118 12.60 10.24 10.12
C LEU A 118 12.69 10.01 8.61
N LEU A 119 13.87 9.68 8.09
CA LEU A 119 14.06 9.30 6.70
C LEU A 119 13.27 8.03 6.36
N GLY A 120 13.34 7.00 7.21
CA GLY A 120 12.61 5.75 7.04
C GLY A 120 11.10 5.97 6.98
N LEU A 121 10.55 6.75 7.91
CA LEU A 121 9.14 7.12 7.91
C LEU A 121 8.76 7.92 6.66
N ALA A 122 9.60 8.86 6.21
CA ALA A 122 9.36 9.62 4.99
C ALA A 122 9.32 8.71 3.74
N LEU A 123 10.23 7.74 3.65
CA LEU A 123 10.22 6.73 2.59
C LEU A 123 8.98 5.85 2.64
N VAL A 124 8.54 5.41 3.83
CA VAL A 124 7.29 4.65 3.99
C VAL A 124 6.09 5.48 3.54
N ILE A 125 5.99 6.75 3.92
CA ILE A 125 4.92 7.67 3.51
C ILE A 125 4.85 7.81 1.98
N VAL A 126 6.00 8.00 1.32
CA VAL A 126 6.06 8.13 -0.14
C VAL A 126 5.73 6.80 -0.82
N GLY A 127 6.29 5.71 -0.31
CA GLY A 127 6.06 4.37 -0.84
C GLY A 127 4.59 3.95 -0.76
N ASP A 128 3.95 4.20 0.38
CA ASP A 128 2.52 3.90 0.59
C ASP A 128 1.63 4.78 -0.30
N GLY A 129 1.94 6.07 -0.40
CA GLY A 129 1.23 7.00 -1.28
C GLY A 129 1.24 6.54 -2.75
N LEU A 130 2.33 5.96 -3.24
CA LEU A 130 2.43 5.38 -4.58
C LEU A 130 1.74 4.01 -4.70
N PHE A 131 1.65 3.26 -3.61
CA PHE A 131 1.14 1.88 -3.60
C PHE A 131 -0.39 1.83 -3.44
N LYS A 132 -0.92 2.43 -2.37
CA LYS A 132 -2.30 2.30 -1.89
C LYS A 132 -3.40 2.62 -2.91
N PRO A 133 -3.41 3.80 -3.55
CA PRO A 133 -4.49 4.17 -4.47
C PRO A 133 -4.50 3.31 -5.72
N ASN A 134 -3.34 2.72 -6.05
CA ASN A 134 -3.10 2.08 -7.33
C ASN A 134 -3.35 0.58 -7.30
N ILE A 135 -3.09 -0.09 -6.17
CA ILE A 135 -3.30 -1.54 -6.06
C ILE A 135 -4.78 -1.93 -6.16
N SER A 136 -5.68 -1.19 -5.52
CA SER A 136 -7.14 -1.40 -5.62
C SER A 136 -7.66 -1.10 -7.03
N SER A 137 -7.12 -0.07 -7.68
CA SER A 137 -7.41 0.26 -9.08
C SER A 137 -7.00 -0.88 -10.02
N MET A 138 -5.87 -1.54 -9.75
CA MET A 138 -5.40 -2.67 -10.54
C MET A 138 -6.28 -3.91 -10.38
N VAL A 139 -6.86 -4.16 -9.20
CA VAL A 139 -7.89 -5.22 -9.01
C VAL A 139 -9.10 -4.95 -9.92
N GLY A 140 -9.55 -3.70 -10.01
CA GLY A 140 -10.67 -3.32 -10.87
C GLY A 140 -10.42 -3.57 -12.36
N GLN A 141 -9.16 -3.53 -12.80
CA GLN A 141 -8.76 -3.78 -14.20
C GLN A 141 -8.66 -5.27 -14.55
N LEU A 142 -8.73 -6.18 -13.57
CA LEU A 142 -8.71 -7.63 -13.81
C LEU A 142 -10.05 -8.18 -14.32
N TYR A 143 -11.12 -7.41 -14.20
CA TYR A 143 -12.48 -7.81 -14.53
C TYR A 143 -13.07 -6.88 -15.60
N ALA A 144 -13.89 -7.43 -16.49
CA ALA A 144 -14.74 -6.61 -17.34
C ALA A 144 -15.76 -5.85 -16.47
N ARG A 145 -16.31 -4.74 -16.98
CA ARG A 145 -17.28 -3.92 -16.24
C ARG A 145 -18.51 -4.71 -15.80
N ASP A 146 -18.89 -5.70 -16.60
CA ASP A 146 -20.13 -6.47 -16.47
C ASP A 146 -19.87 -7.89 -15.93
N ASP A 147 -18.67 -8.16 -15.38
CA ASP A 147 -18.32 -9.47 -14.79
C ASP A 147 -18.79 -9.55 -13.32
N ASP A 148 -19.78 -10.41 -13.05
CA ASP A 148 -20.33 -10.68 -11.70
C ASP A 148 -19.28 -11.14 -10.67
N ARG A 149 -18.09 -11.58 -11.10
CA ARG A 149 -17.00 -11.94 -10.20
C ARG A 149 -16.26 -10.74 -9.66
N ARG A 150 -16.44 -9.54 -10.23
CA ARG A 150 -15.75 -8.33 -9.84
C ARG A 150 -15.97 -8.01 -8.36
N ASP A 151 -17.22 -8.02 -7.90
CA ASP A 151 -17.57 -7.72 -6.51
C ASP A 151 -17.00 -8.75 -5.52
N ARG A 152 -17.05 -10.04 -5.89
CA ARG A 152 -16.40 -11.12 -5.13
C ARG A 152 -14.89 -10.98 -5.12
N GLY A 153 -14.30 -10.53 -6.22
CA GLY A 153 -12.87 -10.24 -6.34
C GLY A 153 -12.43 -9.12 -5.40
N PHE A 154 -13.19 -8.03 -5.33
CA PHE A 154 -12.96 -6.97 -4.34
C PHE A 154 -13.16 -7.46 -2.91
N THR A 155 -14.18 -8.29 -2.65
CA THR A 155 -14.39 -8.89 -1.33
C THR A 155 -13.17 -9.71 -0.90
N LEU A 156 -12.67 -10.59 -1.78
CA LEU A 156 -11.45 -11.37 -1.52
C LEU A 156 -10.26 -10.46 -1.26
N PHE A 157 -10.05 -9.44 -2.10
CA PHE A 157 -8.97 -8.47 -1.92
C PHE A 157 -9.02 -7.78 -0.54
N TYR A 158 -10.21 -7.30 -0.12
CA TYR A 158 -10.39 -6.64 1.17
C TYR A 158 -10.25 -7.58 2.38
N MET A 159 -10.49 -8.88 2.24
CA MET A 159 -10.18 -9.87 3.28
C MET A 159 -8.68 -9.97 3.57
N GLY A 160 -7.82 -9.46 2.68
CA GLY A 160 -6.38 -9.41 2.89
C GLY A 160 -5.91 -8.27 3.80
N ILE A 161 -6.79 -7.35 4.20
CA ILE A 161 -6.49 -6.25 5.12
C ILE A 161 -6.68 -6.69 6.56
#